data_AF-A0AA42TXL9-F1
#
_entry.id   AF-A0AA42TXL9-F1
#
_cell.length_a   1.000
_cell.length_b   1.000
_cell.length_c   1.000
_cell.angle_alpha   90.00
_cell.angle_beta   90.00
_cell.angle_gamma   90.00
#
_symmetry.space_group_name_H-M   'P 1'
#
loop_
_entity.id
_entity.type
_entity.pdbx_description
1 polymer ?
#
loop_
_entity_poly.entity_id
_entity_poly.type
_entity_poly.pdbx_seq_one_letter_code
_entity_poly.pdbx_strand_id
1 'polypeptide(L)'
;MAYIAAFNRMEAELQKPAQDPQRIQLAQRLATQAAAQVTQAVFDAVMAADNTDWRHARYLLNLGYDREGQPSVPYAQPIADDQMIVSFNARTERIASGEILSATDAQLATLATACTQRLTQRAQHREKQAAKSGLPTAQAAPDLLMMTFK
;
A
#
# COMPACT_ATOMS: atom_id res chain seq x y z
N MET A 1 -39.20 -20.86 -30.22
CA MET A 1 -37.89 -21.26 -29.67
C MET A 1 -37.07 -20.07 -29.16
N ALA A 2 -36.83 -19.01 -29.94
CA ALA A 2 -35.99 -17.86 -29.51
C ALA A 2 -36.53 -17.07 -28.29
N TYR A 3 -37.85 -16.92 -28.17
CA TYR A 3 -38.49 -16.20 -27.05
C TYR A 3 -38.29 -16.90 -25.69
N ILE A 4 -38.38 -18.23 -25.67
CA ILE A 4 -38.18 -19.03 -24.45
C ILE A 4 -36.73 -18.95 -23.97
N ALA A 5 -35.76 -18.97 -24.90
CA ALA A 5 -34.35 -18.81 -24.57
C ALA A 5 -34.02 -17.41 -24.01
N ALA A 6 -34.66 -16.37 -24.53
CA ALA A 6 -34.53 -15.01 -24.01
C ALA A 6 -35.13 -14.86 -22.61
N PHE A 7 -36.34 -15.41 -22.41
CA PHE A 7 -37.01 -15.43 -21.12
C PHE A 7 -36.18 -16.17 -20.05
N ASN A 8 -35.65 -17.35 -20.39
CA ASN A 8 -34.82 -18.13 -19.48
C ASN A 8 -33.49 -17.44 -19.11
N ARG A 9 -32.89 -16.64 -20.00
CA ARG A 9 -31.69 -15.84 -19.66
C ARG A 9 -32.02 -14.68 -18.73
N MET A 10 -33.13 -14.00 -18.97
CA MET A 10 -33.60 -12.89 -18.14
C MET A 10 -33.91 -13.39 -16.71
N GLU A 11 -34.65 -14.50 -16.59
CA GLU A 11 -34.89 -15.19 -15.31
C GLU A 11 -33.58 -15.58 -14.60
N ALA A 12 -32.62 -16.14 -15.33
CA ALA A 12 -31.32 -16.53 -14.77
C ALA A 12 -30.46 -15.33 -14.33
N GLU A 13 -30.60 -14.16 -14.95
CA GLU A 13 -29.95 -12.93 -14.52
C GLU A 13 -30.61 -12.32 -13.28
N LEU A 14 -31.94 -12.40 -13.17
CA LEU A 14 -32.71 -12.00 -12.00
C LEU A 14 -32.52 -12.93 -10.79
N GLN A 15 -32.25 -14.22 -11.03
CA GLN A 15 -31.99 -15.22 -9.99
C GLN A 15 -30.54 -15.19 -9.47
N LYS A 16 -29.63 -14.43 -10.10
CA LYS A 16 -28.31 -14.18 -9.51
C LYS A 16 -28.53 -13.35 -8.24
N PRO A 17 -28.07 -13.83 -7.07
CA PRO A 17 -28.17 -13.02 -5.85
C PRO A 17 -27.46 -11.69 -6.10
N ALA A 18 -28.17 -10.58 -5.85
CA ALA A 18 -27.69 -9.23 -6.13
C ALA A 18 -26.35 -8.90 -5.43
N GLN A 19 -26.01 -9.66 -4.38
CA GLN A 19 -24.74 -9.61 -3.69
C GLN A 19 -24.32 -11.02 -3.25
N ASP A 20 -23.01 -11.30 -3.37
CA ASP A 20 -22.41 -12.56 -2.94
C ASP A 20 -22.59 -12.77 -1.42
N PRO A 21 -23.33 -13.81 -0.97
CA PRO A 21 -23.56 -14.08 0.45
C PRO A 21 -22.27 -14.21 1.26
N GLN A 22 -21.19 -14.72 0.65
CA GLN A 22 -19.90 -14.84 1.34
C GLN A 22 -19.26 -13.47 1.59
N ARG A 23 -19.41 -12.53 0.64
CA ARG A 23 -18.96 -11.14 0.83
C ARG A 23 -19.76 -10.42 1.90
N ILE A 24 -21.06 -10.68 2.00
CA ILE A 24 -21.90 -10.11 3.06
C ILE A 24 -21.44 -10.61 4.42
N GLN A 25 -21.26 -11.92 4.58
CA GLN A 25 -20.78 -12.50 5.84
C GLN A 25 -19.37 -12.00 6.22
N LEU A 26 -18.50 -11.84 5.23
CA LEU A 26 -17.17 -11.26 5.44
C LEU A 26 -17.25 -9.80 5.90
N ALA A 27 -18.05 -8.98 5.23
CA ALA A 27 -18.24 -7.58 5.61
C ALA A 27 -18.79 -7.44 7.03
N GLN A 28 -19.78 -8.26 7.41
CA GLN A 28 -20.35 -8.29 8.76
C GLN A 28 -19.29 -8.68 9.80
N ARG A 29 -18.50 -9.73 9.56
CA ARG A 29 -17.42 -10.13 10.47
C ARG A 29 -16.40 -9.01 10.66
N LEU A 30 -15.96 -8.38 9.57
CA LEU A 30 -15.00 -7.29 9.63
C LEU A 30 -15.55 -6.07 10.36
N ALA A 31 -16.80 -5.70 10.10
CA ALA A 31 -17.45 -4.59 10.79
C ALA A 31 -17.57 -4.82 12.30
N THR A 32 -17.98 -6.02 12.72
CA THR A 32 -18.06 -6.38 14.14
C THR A 32 -16.69 -6.31 14.82
N GLN A 33 -15.64 -6.83 14.16
CA GLN A 33 -14.28 -6.77 14.69
C GLN A 33 -13.77 -5.32 14.78
N ALA A 34 -14.02 -4.51 13.74
CA ALA A 34 -13.67 -3.10 13.73
C ALA A 34 -14.34 -2.34 14.88
N ALA A 35 -15.63 -2.57 15.09
CA ALA A 35 -16.40 -1.94 16.16
C ALA A 35 -15.85 -2.30 17.54
N ALA A 36 -15.49 -3.58 17.77
CA ALA A 36 -14.88 -4.02 19.01
C ALA A 36 -13.54 -3.31 19.28
N GLN A 37 -12.71 -3.15 18.25
CA GLN A 37 -11.40 -2.50 18.37
C GLN A 37 -11.49 -1.00 18.62
N VAL A 38 -12.41 -0.31 17.94
CA VAL A 38 -12.69 1.11 18.20
C VAL A 38 -13.19 1.29 19.63
N THR A 39 -14.11 0.43 20.07
CA THR A 39 -14.64 0.46 21.44
C THR A 39 -13.52 0.28 22.47
N GLN A 40 -12.65 -0.71 22.26
CA GLN A 40 -11.52 -0.98 23.15
C GLN A 40 -10.52 0.19 23.18
N ALA A 41 -10.15 0.74 22.01
CA ALA A 41 -9.20 1.84 21.93
C ALA A 41 -9.70 3.11 22.64
N VAL A 42 -10.99 3.41 22.51
CA VAL A 42 -11.62 4.53 23.24
C VAL A 42 -11.59 4.28 24.75
N PHE A 43 -11.94 3.06 25.18
CA PHE A 43 -11.89 2.69 26.59
C PHE A 43 -10.47 2.84 27.15
N ASP A 44 -9.47 2.27 26.48
CA ASP A 44 -8.07 2.33 26.89
C ASP A 44 -7.57 3.77 26.96
N ALA A 45 -7.94 4.62 25.99
CA ALA A 45 -7.57 6.04 25.97
C ALA A 45 -8.10 6.79 27.20
N VAL A 46 -9.37 6.56 27.54
CA VAL A 46 -10.02 7.22 28.69
C VAL A 46 -9.44 6.71 30.00
N MET A 47 -9.17 5.41 30.09
CA MET A 47 -8.68 4.77 31.32
C MET A 47 -7.18 5.00 31.58
N ALA A 48 -6.37 5.16 30.53
CA ALA A 48 -4.93 5.39 30.65
C ALA A 48 -4.58 6.86 30.97
N ALA A 49 -5.56 7.78 30.95
CA ALA A 49 -5.27 9.19 31.00
C ALA A 49 -5.26 9.77 32.42
N ASP A 50 -4.07 10.17 32.86
CA ASP A 50 -3.88 11.02 34.05
C ASP A 50 -4.08 12.53 33.72
N ASN A 51 -3.99 12.95 32.45
CA ASN A 51 -4.22 14.33 32.02
C ASN A 51 -4.54 14.43 30.51
N THR A 52 -5.70 15.00 30.18
CA THR A 52 -6.17 15.69 28.93
C THR A 52 -5.91 15.14 27.51
N ASP A 53 -4.92 14.28 27.24
CA ASP A 53 -4.47 13.94 25.88
C ASP A 53 -5.42 13.04 25.09
N TRP A 54 -6.23 12.23 25.77
CA TRP A 54 -7.20 11.34 25.11
C TRP A 54 -8.28 12.07 24.30
N ARG A 55 -8.54 13.35 24.58
CA ARG A 55 -9.59 14.15 23.92
C ARG A 55 -9.21 14.59 22.51
N HIS A 56 -7.92 14.65 22.21
CA HIS A 56 -7.39 15.08 20.91
C HIS A 56 -6.67 13.95 20.17
N ALA A 57 -6.64 12.76 20.77
CA ALA A 57 -6.05 11.59 20.15
C ALA A 57 -6.81 11.24 18.86
N ARG A 58 -6.06 11.23 17.75
CA ARG A 58 -6.53 10.74 16.46
C ARG A 58 -6.20 9.26 16.37
N TYR A 59 -7.13 8.41 15.94
CA TYR A 59 -6.89 6.97 15.80
C TYR A 59 -6.91 6.56 14.33
N LEU A 60 -5.95 5.71 13.96
CA LEU A 60 -5.98 4.98 12.70
C LEU A 60 -6.63 3.62 12.91
N LEU A 61 -7.64 3.30 12.11
CA LEU A 61 -8.14 1.94 11.99
C LEU A 61 -7.62 1.30 10.71
N ASN A 62 -7.02 0.12 10.83
CA ASN A 62 -6.62 -0.69 9.68
C ASN A 62 -7.60 -1.86 9.47
N LEU A 63 -8.14 -1.97 8.27
CA LEU A 63 -8.96 -3.10 7.79
C LEU A 63 -8.26 -3.68 6.56
N GLY A 64 -7.19 -4.43 6.82
CA GLY A 64 -6.34 -5.02 5.80
C GLY A 64 -6.58 -6.50 5.60
N TYR A 65 -5.93 -7.03 4.58
CA TYR A 65 -5.67 -8.45 4.44
C TYR A 65 -4.18 -8.69 4.64
N ASP A 66 -3.81 -9.82 5.21
CA ASP A 66 -2.42 -10.26 5.25
C ASP A 66 -1.92 -10.64 3.85
N ARG A 67 -0.67 -11.12 3.76
CA ARG A 67 -0.04 -11.46 2.47
C ARG A 67 -0.69 -12.68 1.83
N GLU A 68 -1.36 -13.49 2.64
CA GLU A 68 -2.08 -14.71 2.28
C GLU A 68 -3.53 -14.41 1.88
N GLY A 69 -3.94 -13.14 1.90
CA GLY A 69 -5.27 -12.70 1.51
C GLY A 69 -6.34 -13.05 2.54
N GLN A 70 -5.95 -13.28 3.80
CA GLN A 70 -6.89 -13.43 4.91
C GLN A 70 -7.12 -12.09 5.61
N PRO A 71 -8.33 -11.82 6.12
CA PRO A 71 -8.57 -10.57 6.81
C PRO A 71 -7.69 -10.47 8.05
N SER A 72 -6.89 -9.40 8.14
CA SER A 72 -6.08 -9.13 9.32
C SER A 72 -6.98 -8.72 10.48
N VAL A 73 -6.60 -9.05 11.71
CA VAL A 73 -7.27 -8.53 12.91
C VAL A 73 -7.22 -7.01 12.85
N PRO A 74 -8.36 -6.32 12.84
CA PRO A 74 -8.37 -4.87 12.87
C PRO A 74 -7.65 -4.39 14.13
N TYR A 75 -6.89 -3.32 14.02
CA TYR A 75 -6.27 -2.70 15.19
C TYR A 75 -6.37 -1.19 15.05
N ALA A 76 -6.53 -0.53 16.20
CA ALA A 76 -6.59 0.91 16.30
C ALA A 76 -5.33 1.41 17.01
N GLN A 77 -4.63 2.36 16.41
CA GLN A 77 -3.42 2.96 16.99
C GLN A 77 -3.57 4.48 17.09
N PRO A 78 -3.19 5.09 18.23
CA PRO A 78 -3.14 6.55 18.33
C PRO A 78 -2.08 7.12 17.39
N ILE A 79 -2.42 8.25 16.78
CA ILE A 79 -1.57 9.08 15.94
C ILE A 79 -1.16 10.27 16.81
N ALA A 80 0.14 10.48 16.97
CA ALA A 80 0.66 11.63 17.70
C ALA A 80 0.39 12.94 16.96
N ASP A 81 0.43 14.07 17.67
CA ASP A 81 -0.01 15.33 17.08
C ASP A 81 0.85 15.82 15.90
N ASP A 82 2.13 15.47 15.94
CA ASP A 82 3.14 15.72 14.91
C ASP A 82 3.09 14.71 13.75
N GLN A 83 2.24 13.67 13.83
CA GLN A 83 2.09 12.68 12.78
C GLN A 83 1.00 13.06 11.78
N MET A 84 1.31 12.85 10.49
CA MET A 84 0.42 13.17 9.39
C MET A 84 0.30 12.00 8.40
N ILE A 85 -0.94 11.70 8.02
CA ILE A 85 -1.29 10.66 7.05
C ILE A 85 -1.76 11.34 5.79
N VAL A 86 -0.91 11.29 4.78
CA VAL A 86 -1.15 11.86 3.45
C VAL A 86 -0.43 11.03 2.40
N SER A 87 -0.84 11.17 1.14
CA SER A 87 -0.06 10.68 0.02
C SER A 87 1.30 11.40 -0.05
N PHE A 88 2.27 10.77 -0.72
CA PHE A 88 3.60 11.38 -0.89
C PHE A 88 3.53 12.71 -1.66
N ASN A 89 2.68 12.80 -2.69
CA ASN A 89 2.48 14.02 -3.48
C ASN A 89 1.81 15.12 -2.66
N ALA A 90 0.76 14.80 -1.91
CA ALA A 90 0.10 15.77 -1.04
C ALA A 90 1.04 16.26 0.07
N ARG A 91 1.95 15.41 0.56
CA ARG A 91 2.99 15.83 1.52
C ARG A 91 3.92 16.86 0.91
N THR A 92 4.42 16.62 -0.30
CA THR A 92 5.34 17.56 -0.96
C THR A 92 4.69 18.92 -1.23
N GLU A 93 3.42 18.91 -1.62
CA GLU A 93 2.65 20.15 -1.84
C GLU A 93 2.42 20.92 -0.54
N ARG A 94 2.06 20.22 0.54
CA ARG A 94 1.89 20.83 1.87
C ARG A 94 3.19 21.41 2.43
N ILE A 95 4.34 20.75 2.20
CA ILE A 95 5.66 21.29 2.55
C ILE A 95 5.93 22.57 1.76
N ALA A 96 5.67 22.56 0.44
CA ALA A 96 5.99 23.68 -0.44
C ALA A 96 5.09 24.92 -0.21
N SER A 97 3.81 24.70 0.12
CA SER A 97 2.83 25.77 0.37
C SER A 97 2.97 26.43 1.74
N GLY A 98 3.75 25.84 2.66
CA GLY A 98 3.85 26.30 4.04
C GLY A 98 2.58 26.03 4.88
N GLU A 99 1.62 25.26 4.34
CA GLU A 99 0.39 24.85 5.05
C GLU A 99 0.72 23.94 6.25
N ILE A 100 1.90 23.32 6.26
CA ILE A 100 2.44 22.60 7.43
C ILE A 100 3.03 23.61 8.42
N LEU A 101 2.18 24.21 9.25
CA LEU A 101 2.56 25.08 10.37
C LEU A 101 3.41 24.38 11.45
N SER A 102 3.70 23.08 11.32
CA SER A 102 4.33 22.23 12.34
C SER A 102 5.69 21.63 11.96
N ALA A 103 6.20 21.83 10.75
CA ALA A 103 7.53 21.30 10.36
C ALA A 103 8.63 22.33 10.65
N THR A 104 9.56 21.96 11.53
CA THR A 104 10.75 22.75 11.84
C THR A 104 11.79 22.69 10.71
N ASP A 105 12.66 23.69 10.62
CA ASP A 105 13.79 23.71 9.66
C ASP A 105 14.66 22.45 9.78
N ALA A 106 14.87 21.96 11.00
CA ALA A 106 15.62 20.73 11.25
C ALA A 106 14.93 19.49 10.64
N GLN A 107 13.60 19.39 10.77
CA GLN A 107 12.83 18.30 10.15
C GLN A 107 12.86 18.40 8.62
N LEU A 108 12.75 19.61 8.05
CA LEU A 108 12.83 19.82 6.61
C LEU A 108 14.22 19.49 6.06
N ALA A 109 15.29 19.92 6.73
CA ALA A 109 16.67 19.60 6.37
C ALA A 109 16.95 18.09 6.42
N THR A 110 16.41 17.40 7.43
CA THR A 110 16.51 15.95 7.57
C THR A 110 15.81 15.22 6.42
N LEU A 111 14.60 15.66 6.08
CA LEU A 111 13.83 15.11 4.96
C LEU A 111 14.57 15.31 3.62
N ALA A 112 15.06 16.52 3.36
CA ALA A 112 15.82 16.84 2.15
C ALA A 112 17.09 15.98 2.03
N THR A 113 17.80 15.76 3.14
CA THR A 113 18.99 14.92 3.19
C THR A 113 18.66 13.47 2.85
N ALA A 114 17.61 12.91 3.47
CA ALA A 114 17.19 11.53 3.21
C ALA A 114 16.77 11.32 1.74
N CYS A 115 16.01 12.27 1.17
CA CYS A 115 15.64 12.26 -0.25
C CYS A 115 16.87 12.27 -1.16
N THR A 116 17.82 13.18 -0.92
CA THR A 116 19.06 13.29 -1.70
C THR A 116 19.88 12.01 -1.64
N GLN A 117 20.09 11.45 -0.44
CA GLN A 117 20.81 10.19 -0.27
C GLN A 117 20.17 9.04 -1.05
N ARG A 118 18.83 8.90 -0.98
CA ARG A 118 18.12 7.84 -1.70
C ARG A 118 18.22 8.00 -3.21
N LEU A 119 18.16 9.23 -3.72
CA LEU A 119 18.33 9.51 -5.15
C LEU A 119 19.75 9.17 -5.63
N THR A 120 20.78 9.55 -4.86
CA THR A 120 22.18 9.21 -5.14
C THR A 120 22.40 7.70 -5.17
N GLN A 121 21.89 6.96 -4.17
CA GLN A 121 21.97 5.49 -4.15
C GLN A 121 21.32 4.87 -5.39
N ARG A 122 20.15 5.37 -5.80
CA ARG A 122 19.47 4.90 -7.01
C ARG A 122 20.25 5.22 -8.28
N ALA A 123 20.91 6.38 -8.36
CA ALA A 123 21.77 6.74 -9.48
C ALA A 123 22.96 5.78 -9.59
N GLN A 124 23.70 5.58 -8.51
CA GLN A 124 24.82 4.63 -8.45
C GLN A 124 24.39 3.20 -8.80
N HIS A 125 23.20 2.78 -8.36
CA HIS A 125 22.67 1.47 -8.71
C HIS A 125 22.40 1.34 -10.21
N ARG A 126 21.81 2.36 -10.85
CA ARG A 126 21.59 2.38 -12.31
C ARG A 126 22.91 2.34 -13.07
N GLU A 127 23.92 3.10 -12.64
CA GLU A 127 25.25 3.09 -13.25
C GLU A 127 25.90 1.69 -13.16
N LYS A 128 25.83 1.04 -11.99
CA LYS A 128 26.33 -0.33 -11.81
C LYS A 128 25.57 -1.35 -12.66
N GLN A 129 24.25 -1.19 -12.83
CA GLN A 129 23.46 -2.06 -13.71
C GLN A 129 23.83 -1.85 -15.18
N ALA A 130 23.95 -0.60 -15.64
CA ALA A 130 24.36 -0.28 -17.00
C ALA A 130 25.77 -0.81 -17.33
N ALA A 131 26.71 -0.71 -16.38
CA ALA A 131 28.06 -1.26 -16.55
C ALA A 131 28.08 -2.80 -16.62
N LYS A 132 27.17 -3.50 -15.93
CA LYS A 132 27.03 -4.96 -16.02
C LYS A 132 26.35 -5.41 -17.33
N SER A 133 25.38 -4.64 -17.81
CA SER A 133 24.70 -4.89 -19.09
C SER A 133 25.58 -4.61 -20.32
N GLY A 134 26.67 -3.87 -20.15
CA GLY A 134 27.64 -3.52 -21.20
C GLY A 134 28.82 -4.49 -21.37
N LEU A 135 28.86 -5.65 -20.68
CA LEU A 135 29.88 -6.66 -20.97
C LEU A 135 29.62 -7.28 -22.36
N PRO A 136 30.61 -7.28 -23.28
CA PRO A 136 30.42 -7.88 -24.59
C PRO A 136 30.24 -9.39 -24.45
N THR A 137 29.15 -9.91 -25.01
CA THR A 137 29.04 -11.33 -25.39
C THR A 137 30.27 -11.69 -26.21
N ALA A 138 31.13 -12.54 -25.64
CA ALA A 138 32.32 -13.04 -26.29
C ALA A 138 31.97 -13.59 -27.67
N GLN A 139 32.61 -13.03 -28.69
CA GLN A 139 32.62 -13.48 -30.07
C GLN A 139 32.77 -15.01 -30.15
N ALA A 140 31.79 -15.68 -30.74
CA ALA A 140 31.99 -17.01 -31.28
C ALA A 140 32.99 -16.90 -32.44
N ALA A 141 34.12 -17.60 -32.32
CA ALA A 141 35.17 -17.67 -33.34
C ALA A 141 34.65 -18.38 -34.62
N PRO A 142 35.14 -18.00 -35.80
CA PRO A 142 34.64 -18.52 -37.08
C PRO A 142 35.26 -19.88 -37.48
N ASP A 143 34.41 -20.68 -38.11
CA ASP A 143 34.63 -21.73 -39.11
C ASP A 143 35.87 -22.65 -39.00
N LEU A 144 35.64 -23.85 -38.47
CA LEU A 144 36.50 -25.01 -38.72
C LEU A 144 36.00 -25.74 -39.99
N LEU A 145 36.54 -25.33 -41.14
CA LEU A 145 36.29 -25.98 -42.44
C LEU A 145 37.09 -27.29 -42.50
N MET A 146 36.41 -28.42 -42.32
CA MET A 146 36.99 -29.76 -42.48
C MET A 146 37.39 -29.99 -43.95
N MET A 147 38.69 -30.11 -44.19
CA MET A 147 39.25 -30.64 -45.43
C MET A 147 38.90 -32.12 -45.57
N THR A 148 38.31 -32.50 -46.71
CA THR A 148 38.34 -33.89 -47.20
C THR A 148 38.92 -33.91 -48.61
N PHE A 149 40.11 -34.51 -48.73
CA PHE A 149 40.72 -34.97 -49.98
C PHE A 149 41.23 -36.40 -49.74
N LYS A 150 40.48 -37.39 -50.23
CA LYS A 150 40.99 -38.53 -51.03
C LYS A 150 39.83 -39.37 -51.54
#